data_AF-A0A7X0E0D3-F1
#
_entry.id   AF-A0A7X0E0D3-F1
#
_cell.length_a   1.000
_cell.length_b   1.000
_cell.length_c   1.000
_cell.angle_alpha   90.00
_cell.angle_beta   90.00
_cell.angle_gamma   90.00
#
_symmetry.space_group_name_H-M   'P 1'
#
loop_
_entity.id
_entity.type
_entity.pdbx_description
1 polymer ?
#
loop_
_entity_poly.entity_id
_entity_poly.type
_entity_poly.pdbx_seq_one_letter_code
_entity_poly.pdbx_strand_id
1 'polypeptide(L)' 'MSTSLRVNVEKNLFECFGCGKGGGPVEFVMAIENKSREEAIQMIIRPK' A
#
# COMPACT_ATOMS: atom_id res chain seq x y z
N MET A 1 3.83 1.05 -22.55
CA MET A 1 4.11 0.65 -21.15
C MET A 1 2.79 0.68 -20.40
N SER A 2 2.24 -0.46 -20.00
CA SER A 2 0.98 -0.52 -19.26
C SER A 2 1.25 -0.17 -17.80
N THR A 3 0.58 0.87 -17.28
CA THR A 3 0.62 1.19 -15.85
C THR A 3 -0.28 0.20 -15.12
N SER A 4 0.32 -0.80 -14.50
CA SER A 4 -0.41 -1.86 -13.79
C SER A 4 -0.83 -1.50 -12.37
N LEU A 5 -0.43 -0.34 -11.84
CA LEU A 5 -0.73 0.13 -10.48
C LEU A 5 -1.63 1.38 -10.51
N ARG A 6 -2.75 1.37 -9.79
CA ARG A 6 -3.59 2.55 -9.56
C ARG A 6 -3.70 2.82 -8.06
N VAL A 7 -3.70 4.10 -7.70
CA VAL A 7 -3.92 4.59 -6.34
C VAL A 7 -5.14 5.51 -6.36
N ASN A 8 -6.08 5.28 -5.45
CA ASN A 8 -7.23 6.15 -5.22
C ASN A 8 -7.08 6.80 -3.85
N VAL A 9 -6.72 8.09 -3.84
CA VAL A 9 -6.48 8.86 -2.62
C VAL A 9 -7.77 9.10 -1.84
N GLU A 10 -8.89 9.36 -2.52
CA GLU A 10 -10.19 9.60 -1.86
C GLU A 10 -10.68 8.36 -1.11
N LYS A 11 -10.46 7.18 -1.68
CA LYS A 11 -10.78 5.89 -1.05
C LYS A 11 -9.68 5.37 -0.13
N ASN A 12 -8.50 6.00 -0.15
CA ASN A 12 -7.30 5.56 0.54
C ASN A 12 -6.92 4.10 0.22
N LEU A 13 -6.97 3.73 -1.08
CA LEU A 13 -6.72 2.37 -1.56
C LEU A 13 -5.72 2.34 -2.72
N PHE A 14 -5.03 1.22 -2.88
CA PHE A 14 -4.25 0.90 -4.06
C PHE A 14 -4.69 -0.43 -4.68
N GLU A 15 -4.46 -0.57 -5.98
CA GLU A 15 -4.74 -1.80 -6.72
C GLU A 15 -3.72 -2.00 -7.86
N CYS A 16 -3.17 -3.21 -7.94
CA CYS A 16 -2.23 -3.66 -8.95
C CYS A 16 -2.92 -4.66 -9.88
N PHE A 17 -3.40 -4.20 -11.04
CA PHE A 17 -4.08 -5.04 -12.05
C PHE A 17 -3.15 -6.07 -12.69
N GLY A 18 -1.83 -5.86 -12.61
CA GLY A 18 -0.85 -6.81 -13.15
C GLY A 18 -0.53 -7.97 -12.21
N CYS A 19 -0.69 -7.78 -10.90
CA CYS A 19 -0.28 -8.75 -9.88
C CYS A 19 -1.41 -9.18 -8.92
N GLY A 20 -2.59 -8.54 -9.03
CA GLY A 20 -3.76 -8.81 -8.19
C GLY A 20 -3.67 -8.29 -6.76
N LYS A 21 -2.58 -7.61 -6.38
CA LYS A 21 -2.42 -7.03 -5.03
C LYS A 21 -3.22 -5.73 -4.91
N GLY A 22 -3.92 -5.56 -3.81
CA GLY A 22 -4.61 -4.32 -3.48
C GLY A 22 -4.91 -4.25 -2.00
N GLY A 23 -5.32 -3.07 -1.53
CA GLY A 23 -5.58 -2.83 -0.12
C GLY A 23 -5.39 -1.38 0.26
N GLY A 24 -5.22 -1.13 1.55
CA GLY A 24 -4.96 0.20 2.09
C GLY A 24 -3.46 0.53 2.15
N PRO A 25 -3.10 1.67 2.75
CA PRO A 25 -1.72 2.11 2.90
C PRO A 25 -0.89 1.13 3.72
N VAL A 26 -1.49 0.45 4.70
CA VAL A 26 -0.79 -0.55 5.53
C VAL A 26 -0.38 -1.74 4.67
N GLU A 27 -1.32 -2.30 3.90
CA GLU A 27 -1.07 -3.43 3.00
C GLU A 27 -0.06 -3.06 1.90
N PHE A 28 -0.09 -1.80 1.44
CA PHE A 28 0.90 -1.28 0.49
C PHE A 28 2.31 -1.31 1.09
N VAL A 29 2.46 -0.75 2.30
CA VAL A 29 3.74 -0.71 3.01
C VAL A 29 4.24 -2.10 3.34
N MET A 30 3.37 -3.01 3.78
CA MET A 30 3.71 -4.42 3.99
C MET A 30 4.22 -5.07 2.70
N ALA A 31 3.58 -4.79 1.55
CA ALA A 31 3.93 -5.40 0.27
C ALA A 31 5.27 -4.90 -0.31
N ILE A 32 5.64 -3.64 -0.07
CA ILE A 32 6.88 -3.05 -0.61
C ILE A 32 8.07 -3.20 0.34
N GLU A 33 7.85 -3.09 1.66
CA GLU A 33 8.92 -3.15 2.67
C GLU A 33 9.06 -4.54 3.31
N ASN A 34 8.18 -5.50 2.99
CA ASN A 34 8.14 -6.84 3.56
C ASN A 34 8.13 -6.86 5.10
N LYS A 35 7.39 -5.91 5.71
CA LYS A 35 7.27 -5.75 7.16
C LYS A 35 5.99 -6.34 7.72
N SER A 36 5.98 -6.59 9.02
CA SER A 36 4.76 -6.97 9.74
C SER A 36 3.73 -5.83 9.75
N ARG A 37 2.48 -6.17 10.06
CA ARG A 37 1.38 -5.18 10.09
C ARG A 37 1.65 -4.10 11.13
N GLU A 38 2.19 -4.49 12.28
CA GLU A 38 2.52 -3.61 13.39
C GLU A 38 3.61 -2.60 12.98
N GLU A 39 4.68 -3.07 12.35
CA GLU A 39 5.76 -2.22 11.85
C GLU A 39 5.26 -1.24 10.76
N ALA A 40 4.40 -1.72 9.85
CA ALA A 40 3.79 -0.91 8.81
C ALA A 40 2.93 0.22 9.41
N ILE A 41 2.12 -0.09 10.43
CA ILE A 41 1.30 0.89 11.16
C ILE A 41 2.19 1.92 11.85
N GLN A 42 3.26 1.51 12.53
CA GLN A 42 4.19 2.43 13.20
C GLN A 42 4.84 3.42 12.23
N MET A 43 5.10 3.01 10.99
CA MET A 43 5.64 3.91 9.96
C MET A 43 4.62 4.95 9.47
N ILE A 44 3.33 4.59 9.42
CA ILE A 44 2.26 5.48 8.95
C ILE A 44 1.87 6.50 10.03
N ILE A 45 1.82 6.07 11.29
CA ILE A 45 1.40 6.92 12.42
C ILE A 45 2.52 7.89 12.85
N ARG A 46 3.78 7.59 12.52
CA ARG A 46 4.92 8.43 12.91
C ARG A 46 4.73 9.86 12.38
N PRO A 47 4.57 10.86 13.27
CA PRO A 47 4.52 12.26 12.85
C PRO A 47 5.88 12.62 12.26
N LYS A 48 5.87 13.21 11.06
CA LYS A 48 7.04 13.85 10.45
C LYS A 48 6.93 15.36 10.57
#